data_AF-A0A2N8TTH2-F1
#
_entry.id   AF-A0A2N8TTH2-F1
#
_cell.length_a   1.000
_cell.length_b   1.000
_cell.length_c   1.000
_cell.angle_alpha   90.00
_cell.angle_beta   90.00
_cell.angle_gamma   90.00
#
_symmetry.space_group_name_H-M   'P 1'
#
loop_
_entity.id
_entity.type
_entity.pdbx_description
1 polymer ?
#
loop_
_entity_poly.entity_id
_entity_poly.type
_entity_poly.pdbx_seq_one_letter_code
_entity_poly.pdbx_strand_id
1 'polypeptide(L)'
;MPKAGITYSTKKIDATDYKALREREEGAVKEELGRIARPDDRIERAAEIIRQADAEIALHLEDRDKAVASLWFFEHVKGLARTIGVTATAYREILSKAYYGGFERRRTASGHFELRPVPDVPGGELVKLAEEAGVPRVENASEDLPRLARVVAAARARRGAAVVFMREAALALMEEPYGWDAEKIAEHAGVGKKLIYQQTRTARLTRER
;
A
#
# COMPACT_ATOMS: atom_id res chain seq x y z
N MET A 1 -17.94 -16.10 -12.83
CA MET A 1 -18.55 -16.48 -14.13
C MET A 1 -18.84 -15.20 -14.91
N PRO A 2 -18.68 -15.17 -16.25
CA PRO A 2 -19.13 -14.04 -17.06
C PRO A 2 -20.64 -13.84 -16.87
N LYS A 3 -21.07 -12.60 -16.62
CA LYS A 3 -22.50 -12.26 -16.56
C LYS A 3 -23.04 -12.13 -17.98
N ALA A 4 -24.29 -12.54 -18.20
CA ALA A 4 -24.95 -12.41 -19.49
C ALA A 4 -24.89 -10.94 -19.96
N GLY A 5 -24.45 -10.71 -21.20
CA GLY A 5 -24.36 -9.38 -21.81
C GLY A 5 -23.09 -8.56 -21.52
N ILE A 6 -22.16 -9.05 -20.68
CA ILE A 6 -20.89 -8.36 -20.39
C ILE A 6 -19.72 -9.03 -21.14
N THR A 7 -19.14 -8.31 -22.10
CA THR A 7 -17.91 -8.71 -22.78
C THR A 7 -16.71 -8.19 -22.00
N TYR A 8 -15.80 -9.09 -21.63
CA TYR A 8 -14.54 -8.73 -20.98
C TYR A 8 -13.39 -8.80 -21.98
N SER A 9 -12.35 -7.99 -21.76
CA SER A 9 -11.16 -8.05 -22.60
C SER A 9 -10.41 -9.38 -22.43
N THR A 10 -9.84 -9.85 -23.54
CA THR A 10 -8.91 -10.99 -23.59
C THR A 10 -7.49 -10.59 -23.18
N LYS A 11 -7.22 -9.29 -23.02
CA LYS A 11 -5.92 -8.75 -22.60
C LYS A 11 -5.54 -9.33 -21.24
N LYS A 12 -4.35 -9.92 -21.16
CA LYS A 12 -3.74 -10.42 -19.92
C LYS A 12 -2.61 -9.47 -19.55
N ILE A 13 -2.56 -9.11 -18.26
CA ILE A 13 -1.48 -8.31 -17.71
C ILE A 13 -0.68 -9.19 -16.77
N ASP A 14 0.63 -9.22 -16.99
CA ASP A 14 1.54 -10.05 -16.22
C ASP A 14 1.49 -9.71 -14.74
N ALA A 15 1.31 -10.75 -13.93
CA ALA A 15 1.36 -10.64 -12.48
C ALA A 15 2.78 -10.88 -11.99
N THR A 16 3.27 -9.97 -11.16
CA THR A 16 4.56 -10.16 -10.47
C THR A 16 4.45 -11.29 -9.45
N ASP A 17 5.53 -12.04 -9.24
CA ASP A 17 5.68 -12.85 -8.03
C ASP A 17 5.90 -11.94 -6.81
N TYR A 18 4.78 -11.48 -6.23
CA TYR A 18 4.79 -10.59 -5.07
C TYR A 18 5.33 -11.25 -3.81
N LYS A 19 5.33 -12.59 -3.73
CA LYS A 19 5.88 -13.32 -2.59
C LYS A 19 7.41 -13.22 -2.64
N ALA A 20 8.00 -13.64 -3.75
CA ALA A 20 9.45 -13.57 -3.94
C ALA A 20 9.98 -12.13 -3.87
N LEU A 21 9.24 -11.17 -4.46
CA LEU A 21 9.58 -9.75 -4.35
C LEU A 21 9.61 -9.30 -2.88
N ARG A 22 8.56 -9.58 -2.10
CA ARG A 22 8.50 -9.18 -0.70
C ARG A 22 9.62 -9.83 0.12
N GLU A 23 9.85 -11.12 -0.05
CA GLU A 23 10.90 -11.85 0.67
C GLU A 23 12.29 -11.25 0.40
N ARG A 24 12.58 -10.92 -0.87
CA ARG A 24 13.84 -10.28 -1.25
C ARG A 24 14.01 -8.90 -0.60
N GLU A 25 13.01 -8.03 -0.75
CA GLU A 25 13.10 -6.65 -0.26
C GLU A 25 13.10 -6.57 1.27
N GLU A 26 12.32 -7.42 1.95
CA GLU A 26 12.38 -7.54 3.41
C GLU A 26 13.73 -8.12 3.87
N GLY A 27 14.25 -9.12 3.15
CA GLY A 27 15.54 -9.75 3.45
C GLY A 27 16.68 -8.73 3.41
N ALA A 28 16.73 -7.90 2.36
CA ALA A 28 17.73 -6.85 2.23
C ALA A 28 17.70 -5.86 3.41
N VAL A 29 16.52 -5.39 3.81
CA VAL A 29 16.36 -4.46 4.95
C VAL A 29 16.72 -5.13 6.27
N LYS A 30 16.34 -6.41 6.46
CA LYS A 30 16.68 -7.17 7.67
C LYS A 30 18.19 -7.39 7.79
N GLU A 31 18.86 -7.70 6.69
CA GLU A 31 20.31 -7.86 6.63
C GLU A 31 21.02 -6.54 6.96
N GLU A 32 20.58 -5.44 6.34
CA GLU A 32 21.15 -4.11 6.56
C GLU A 32 20.98 -3.65 8.01
N LEU A 33 19.75 -3.59 8.51
CA LEU A 33 19.46 -3.09 9.86
C LEU A 33 19.94 -4.05 10.96
N GLY A 34 19.99 -5.36 10.68
CA GLY A 34 20.49 -6.37 11.60
C GLY A 34 22.00 -6.28 11.84
N ARG A 35 22.77 -5.71 10.91
CA ARG A 35 24.22 -5.47 11.08
C ARG A 35 24.54 -4.26 11.96
N ILE A 36 23.58 -3.35 12.16
CA ILE A 36 23.78 -2.14 12.95
C ILE A 36 23.64 -2.49 14.43
N ALA A 37 24.76 -2.57 15.15
CA ALA A 37 24.76 -2.98 16.56
C ALA A 37 24.12 -1.96 17.49
N ARG A 38 24.41 -0.67 17.25
CA ARG A 38 23.97 0.45 18.08
C ARG A 38 22.50 0.79 17.81
N PRO A 39 21.65 0.87 18.85
CA PRO A 39 20.22 1.09 18.67
C PRO A 39 19.89 2.53 18.20
N ASP A 40 20.72 3.51 18.53
CA ASP A 40 20.60 4.89 18.04
C ASP A 40 20.87 4.97 16.52
N ASP A 41 22.00 4.44 16.05
CA ASP A 41 22.29 4.37 14.62
C ASP A 41 21.22 3.56 13.86
N ARG A 42 20.72 2.47 14.47
CA ARG A 42 19.71 1.60 13.86
C ARG A 42 18.36 2.31 13.70
N ILE A 43 17.93 3.08 14.70
CA ILE A 43 16.64 3.79 14.59
C ILE A 43 16.70 4.90 13.54
N GLU A 44 17.83 5.61 13.45
CA GLU A 44 18.06 6.64 12.43
C GLU A 44 17.95 6.02 11.03
N ARG A 45 18.68 4.92 10.79
CA ARG A 45 18.67 4.25 9.49
C ARG A 45 17.30 3.66 9.15
N ALA A 46 16.60 3.08 10.12
CA ALA A 46 15.25 2.58 9.92
C ALA A 46 14.28 3.70 9.54
N ALA A 47 14.37 4.87 10.19
CA ALA A 47 13.56 6.03 9.86
C ALA A 47 13.84 6.54 8.44
N GLU A 48 15.10 6.53 8.00
CA GLU A 48 15.47 6.92 6.64
C GLU A 48 14.84 5.98 5.59
N ILE A 49 14.95 4.67 5.77
CA ILE A 49 14.33 3.68 4.87
C ILE A 49 12.81 3.88 4.80
N ILE A 50 12.17 4.15 5.94
CA ILE A 50 10.73 4.44 5.98
C ILE A 50 10.40 5.69 5.18
N ARG A 51 11.15 6.79 5.34
CA ARG A 51 10.93 8.03 4.58
C ARG A 51 11.10 7.83 3.09
N GLN A 52 12.16 7.14 2.65
CA GLN A 52 12.39 6.82 1.25
C GLN A 52 11.25 5.98 0.67
N ALA A 53 10.83 4.93 1.39
CA ALA A 53 9.74 4.08 0.97
C ALA A 53 8.40 4.82 0.92
N ASP A 54 8.12 5.70 1.89
CA ASP A 54 6.90 6.52 1.90
C ASP A 54 6.88 7.51 0.72
N ALA A 55 8.03 8.09 0.37
CA ALA A 55 8.15 8.96 -0.80
C ALA A 55 7.89 8.21 -2.12
N GLU A 56 8.46 7.01 -2.28
CA GLU A 56 8.21 6.18 -3.46
C GLU A 56 6.76 5.71 -3.56
N ILE A 57 6.14 5.34 -2.42
CA ILE A 57 4.72 5.00 -2.39
C ILE A 57 3.90 6.22 -2.81
N ALA A 58 4.14 7.39 -2.23
CA ALA A 58 3.41 8.60 -2.56
C ALA A 58 3.55 8.97 -4.05
N LEU A 59 4.74 8.81 -4.61
CA LEU A 59 5.03 9.13 -6.01
C LEU A 59 4.28 8.23 -7.01
N HIS A 60 4.08 6.95 -6.70
CA HIS A 60 3.60 5.97 -7.68
C HIS A 60 2.23 5.36 -7.38
N LEU A 61 1.72 5.51 -6.15
CA LEU A 61 0.47 4.89 -5.73
C LEU A 61 -0.73 5.39 -6.55
N GLU A 62 -0.81 6.70 -6.76
CA GLU A 62 -1.92 7.31 -7.49
C GLU A 62 -1.92 6.89 -8.96
N ASP A 63 -0.77 6.91 -9.62
CA ASP A 63 -0.65 6.49 -11.02
C ASP A 63 -0.98 5.01 -11.21
N ARG A 64 -0.56 4.16 -10.26
CA ARG A 64 -0.94 2.75 -10.25
C ARG A 64 -2.46 2.61 -10.18
N ASP A 65 -3.10 3.34 -9.26
CA ASP A 65 -4.54 3.25 -9.03
C ASP A 65 -5.34 3.81 -10.22
N LYS A 66 -4.85 4.87 -10.88
CA LYS A 66 -5.40 5.39 -12.15
C LYS A 66 -5.28 4.38 -13.28
N ALA A 67 -4.12 3.73 -13.43
CA ALA A 67 -3.94 2.70 -14.45
C ALA A 67 -4.90 1.51 -14.23
N VAL A 68 -5.08 1.07 -12.98
CA VAL A 68 -6.06 0.02 -12.62
C VAL A 68 -7.47 0.44 -12.98
N ALA A 69 -7.89 1.65 -12.59
CA ALA A 69 -9.21 2.16 -12.90
C ALA A 69 -9.43 2.26 -14.41
N SER A 70 -8.46 2.81 -15.15
CA SER A 70 -8.52 2.93 -16.60
C SER A 70 -8.74 1.58 -17.28
N LEU A 71 -7.95 0.57 -16.90
CA LEU A 71 -8.05 -0.79 -17.45
C LEU A 71 -9.37 -1.48 -17.11
N TRP A 72 -9.95 -1.19 -15.95
CA TRP A 72 -11.25 -1.74 -15.57
C TRP A 72 -12.41 -1.07 -16.32
N PHE A 73 -12.48 0.26 -16.27
CA PHE A 73 -13.62 1.03 -16.77
C PHE A 73 -13.65 1.13 -18.30
N PHE A 74 -12.49 1.32 -18.95
CA PHE A 74 -12.43 1.52 -20.40
C PHE A 74 -12.13 0.25 -21.18
N GLU A 75 -11.35 -0.66 -20.58
CA GLU A 75 -10.88 -1.87 -21.27
C GLU A 75 -11.45 -3.16 -20.70
N HIS A 76 -12.20 -3.14 -19.59
CA HIS A 76 -12.81 -4.33 -18.97
C HIS A 76 -11.82 -5.47 -18.70
N VAL A 77 -10.60 -5.14 -18.30
CA VAL A 77 -9.54 -6.12 -18.01
C VAL A 77 -9.80 -6.81 -16.67
N LYS A 78 -9.73 -8.14 -16.66
CA LYS A 78 -9.91 -8.97 -15.46
C LYS A 78 -8.59 -9.26 -14.73
N GLY A 79 -8.70 -9.68 -13.47
CA GLY A 79 -7.57 -10.19 -12.69
C GLY A 79 -6.64 -9.11 -12.13
N LEU A 80 -6.99 -7.82 -12.27
CA LEU A 80 -6.17 -6.68 -11.88
C LEU A 80 -5.76 -6.69 -10.40
N ALA A 81 -6.62 -7.19 -9.49
CA ALA A 81 -6.28 -7.32 -8.07
C ALA A 81 -5.02 -8.19 -7.84
N ARG A 82 -4.92 -9.32 -8.56
CA ARG A 82 -3.74 -10.19 -8.53
C ARG A 82 -2.56 -9.53 -9.20
N THR A 83 -2.78 -8.87 -10.34
CA THR A 83 -1.76 -8.14 -11.09
C THR A 83 -1.05 -7.10 -10.25
N ILE A 84 -1.74 -6.43 -9.31
CA ILE A 84 -1.15 -5.42 -8.42
C ILE A 84 -0.81 -5.91 -7.01
N GLY A 85 -1.05 -7.19 -6.73
CA GLY A 85 -0.71 -7.80 -5.44
C GLY A 85 -1.53 -7.30 -4.24
N VAL A 86 -2.81 -6.96 -4.44
CA VAL A 86 -3.71 -6.49 -3.37
C VAL A 86 -4.90 -7.41 -3.14
N THR A 87 -5.58 -7.24 -2.01
CA THR A 87 -6.81 -7.98 -1.69
C THR A 87 -7.97 -7.53 -2.58
N ALA A 88 -8.98 -8.38 -2.74
CA ALA A 88 -10.19 -8.02 -3.48
C ALA A 88 -10.94 -6.81 -2.86
N THR A 89 -10.80 -6.58 -1.55
CA THR A 89 -11.37 -5.41 -0.89
C THR A 89 -10.62 -4.14 -1.25
N ALA A 90 -9.28 -4.14 -1.15
CA ALA A 90 -8.47 -2.99 -1.55
C ALA A 90 -8.63 -2.67 -3.05
N TYR A 91 -8.75 -3.69 -3.88
CA TYR A 91 -9.07 -3.52 -5.30
C TYR A 91 -10.41 -2.80 -5.52
N ARG A 92 -11.48 -3.22 -4.82
CA ARG A 92 -12.78 -2.54 -4.91
C ARG A 92 -12.72 -1.10 -4.40
N GLU A 93 -11.95 -0.84 -3.36
CA GLU A 93 -11.73 0.51 -2.84
C GLU A 93 -11.08 1.43 -3.88
N ILE A 94 -10.09 0.92 -4.63
CA ILE A 94 -9.45 1.68 -5.74
C ILE A 94 -10.50 2.08 -6.79
N LEU A 95 -11.31 1.12 -7.26
CA LEU A 95 -12.33 1.40 -8.28
C LEU A 95 -13.41 2.36 -7.77
N SER A 96 -13.87 2.15 -6.54
CA SER A 96 -14.89 3.00 -5.90
C SER A 96 -14.37 4.42 -5.72
N LYS A 97 -13.12 4.60 -5.26
CA LYS A 97 -12.48 5.91 -5.15
C LYS A 97 -12.34 6.61 -6.50
N ALA A 98 -11.94 5.88 -7.54
CA ALA A 98 -11.81 6.44 -8.88
C ALA A 98 -13.17 6.90 -9.45
N TYR A 99 -14.24 6.14 -9.21
CA TYR A 99 -15.56 6.43 -9.75
C TYR A 99 -16.34 7.49 -8.96
N TYR A 100 -16.24 7.51 -7.63
CA TYR A 100 -16.99 8.44 -6.78
C TYR A 100 -16.18 9.66 -6.30
N GLY A 101 -14.91 9.76 -6.69
CA GLY A 101 -14.02 10.83 -6.24
C GLY A 101 -13.60 10.74 -4.76
N GLY A 102 -13.90 9.63 -4.07
CA GLY A 102 -13.61 9.47 -2.65
C GLY A 102 -14.06 8.13 -2.06
N PHE A 103 -13.82 7.95 -0.76
CA PHE A 103 -14.31 6.78 -0.03
C PHE A 103 -15.81 6.93 0.27
N GLU A 104 -16.64 6.51 -0.68
CA GLU A 104 -18.08 6.54 -0.48
C GLU A 104 -18.56 5.23 0.16
N ARG A 105 -19.06 5.35 1.40
CA ARG A 105 -19.67 4.24 2.13
C ARG A 105 -21.17 4.44 2.20
N ARG A 106 -21.92 3.40 1.85
CA ARG A 106 -23.37 3.36 1.96
C ARG A 106 -23.77 2.67 3.26
N ARG A 107 -24.77 3.21 3.96
CA ARG A 107 -25.41 2.52 5.07
C ARG A 107 -26.39 1.47 4.51
N THR A 108 -26.22 0.23 4.96
CA THR A 108 -27.09 -0.90 4.62
C THR A 108 -28.38 -0.85 5.41
N ALA A 109 -29.38 -1.65 4.98
CA ALA A 109 -30.62 -1.84 5.72
C ALA A 109 -30.39 -2.38 7.15
N SER A 110 -29.34 -3.18 7.35
CA SER A 110 -28.88 -3.68 8.66
C SER A 110 -28.13 -2.63 9.50
N GLY A 111 -27.96 -1.40 9.00
CA GLY A 111 -27.28 -0.32 9.71
C GLY A 111 -25.76 -0.33 9.61
N HIS A 112 -25.15 -1.38 9.02
CA HIS A 112 -23.72 -1.46 8.74
C HIS A 112 -23.30 -0.56 7.57
N PHE A 113 -22.06 -0.08 7.58
CA PHE A 113 -21.48 0.67 6.48
C PHE A 113 -20.73 -0.26 5.54
N GLU A 114 -21.04 -0.18 4.25
CA GLU A 114 -20.38 -0.94 3.20
C GLU A 114 -19.85 -0.01 2.12
N LEU A 115 -18.79 -0.45 1.43
CA LEU A 115 -18.26 0.28 0.28
C LEU A 115 -19.32 0.38 -0.81
N ARG A 116 -19.55 1.58 -1.35
CA ARG A 116 -20.47 1.76 -2.47
C ARG A 116 -19.93 1.00 -3.69
N PRO A 117 -20.69 0.04 -4.24
CA PRO A 117 -20.24 -0.74 -5.39
C PRO A 117 -20.23 0.11 -6.65
N VAL A 118 -19.21 -0.07 -7.49
CA VAL A 118 -19.17 0.52 -8.83
C VAL A 118 -20.20 -0.15 -9.76
N PRO A 119 -20.68 0.54 -10.82
CA PRO A 119 -21.57 -0.06 -11.80
C PRO A 119 -20.99 -1.33 -12.40
N ASP A 120 -21.85 -2.34 -12.61
CA ASP A 120 -21.52 -3.61 -13.25
C ASP A 120 -22.48 -3.81 -14.43
N VAL A 121 -22.23 -3.03 -15.49
CA VAL A 121 -23.05 -2.88 -16.69
C VAL A 121 -22.26 -3.26 -17.95
N PRO A 122 -22.89 -3.46 -19.13
CA PRO A 122 -22.20 -3.76 -20.38
C PRO A 122 -21.16 -2.71 -20.76
N GLY A 123 -20.14 -3.10 -21.50
CA GLY A 123 -18.93 -2.28 -21.57
C GLY A 123 -19.06 -0.92 -22.25
N GLY A 124 -19.95 -0.79 -23.25
CA GLY A 124 -20.24 0.52 -23.84
C GLY A 124 -20.95 1.47 -22.87
N GLU A 125 -21.75 0.95 -21.94
CA GLU A 125 -22.41 1.74 -20.91
C GLU A 125 -21.44 2.07 -19.77
N LEU A 126 -20.57 1.12 -19.39
CA LEU A 126 -19.56 1.35 -18.36
C LEU A 126 -18.59 2.46 -18.76
N VAL A 127 -18.17 2.49 -20.04
CA VAL A 127 -17.31 3.55 -20.59
C VAL A 127 -17.97 4.93 -20.42
N LYS A 128 -19.24 5.07 -20.82
CA LYS A 128 -19.97 6.35 -20.69
C LYS A 128 -20.08 6.79 -19.23
N LEU A 129 -20.45 5.88 -18.33
CA LEU A 129 -20.53 6.17 -16.89
C LEU A 129 -19.18 6.59 -16.31
N ALA A 130 -18.09 5.98 -16.79
CA ALA A 130 -16.74 6.34 -16.36
C ALA A 130 -16.31 7.73 -16.86
N GLU A 131 -16.67 8.09 -18.11
CA GLU A 131 -16.44 9.43 -18.66
C GLU A 131 -17.24 10.49 -17.90
N GLU A 132 -18.52 10.23 -17.63
CA GLU A 132 -19.39 11.11 -16.83
C GLU A 132 -18.89 11.30 -15.40
N ALA A 133 -18.34 10.23 -14.80
CA ALA A 133 -17.72 10.26 -13.47
C ALA A 133 -16.32 10.90 -13.46
N GLY A 134 -15.75 11.26 -14.62
CA GLY A 134 -14.42 11.85 -14.71
C GLY A 134 -13.28 10.88 -14.41
N VAL A 135 -13.48 9.57 -14.59
CA VAL A 135 -12.43 8.57 -14.43
C VAL A 135 -11.33 8.81 -15.48
N PRO A 136 -10.06 8.95 -15.08
CA PRO A 136 -8.99 9.23 -16.03
C PRO A 136 -8.71 8.03 -16.94
N ARG A 137 -8.63 8.29 -18.25
CA ARG A 137 -8.17 7.32 -19.23
C ARG A 137 -6.65 7.42 -19.38
N VAL A 138 -5.96 6.31 -19.17
CA VAL A 138 -4.49 6.21 -19.21
C VAL A 138 -4.08 5.38 -20.42
N GLU A 139 -3.33 5.99 -21.35
CA GLU A 139 -3.04 5.43 -22.67
C GLU A 139 -2.19 4.14 -22.60
N ASN A 140 -1.14 4.12 -21.77
CA ASN A 140 -0.21 2.98 -21.63
C ASN A 140 -0.46 2.16 -20.35
N ALA A 141 -1.70 2.16 -19.84
CA ALA A 141 -2.02 1.58 -18.55
C ALA A 141 -1.60 0.11 -18.42
N SER A 142 -1.76 -0.69 -19.47
CA SER A 142 -1.39 -2.12 -19.44
C SER A 142 0.10 -2.37 -19.35
N GLU A 143 0.92 -1.46 -19.89
CA GLU A 143 2.38 -1.57 -19.90
C GLU A 143 2.98 -1.03 -18.60
N ASP A 144 2.44 0.08 -18.11
CA ASP A 144 2.92 0.74 -16.89
C ASP A 144 2.50 0.01 -15.61
N LEU A 145 1.31 -0.61 -15.60
CA LEU A 145 0.74 -1.17 -14.38
C LEU A 145 1.67 -2.19 -13.68
N PRO A 146 2.28 -3.17 -14.35
CA PRO A 146 3.20 -4.10 -13.71
C PRO A 146 4.42 -3.42 -13.09
N ARG A 147 4.96 -2.38 -13.75
CA ARG A 147 6.10 -1.60 -13.23
C ARG A 147 5.69 -0.83 -11.98
N LEU A 148 4.62 -0.03 -12.06
CA LEU A 148 4.11 0.76 -10.94
C LEU A 148 3.76 -0.10 -9.73
N ALA A 149 3.10 -1.24 -9.97
CA ALA A 149 2.73 -2.15 -8.90
C ALA A 149 3.94 -2.81 -8.23
N ARG A 150 5.00 -3.15 -8.99
CA ARG A 150 6.26 -3.65 -8.43
C ARG A 150 6.93 -2.64 -7.52
N VAL A 151 7.05 -1.39 -7.97
CA VAL A 151 7.68 -0.31 -7.19
C VAL A 151 6.94 -0.10 -5.88
N VAL A 152 5.61 0.06 -5.92
CA VAL A 152 4.81 0.25 -4.70
C VAL A 152 4.88 -0.96 -3.76
N ALA A 153 4.87 -2.17 -4.29
CA ALA A 153 4.98 -3.39 -3.47
C ALA A 153 6.36 -3.52 -2.80
N ALA A 154 7.44 -3.23 -3.54
CA ALA A 154 8.79 -3.24 -3.01
C ALA A 154 8.97 -2.20 -1.90
N ALA A 155 8.52 -0.96 -2.12
CA ALA A 155 8.55 0.09 -1.12
C ALA A 155 7.77 -0.29 0.15
N ARG A 156 6.56 -0.86 0.00
CA ARG A 156 5.77 -1.35 1.14
C ARG A 156 6.48 -2.46 1.92
N ALA A 157 7.16 -3.38 1.24
CA ALA A 157 7.93 -4.44 1.88
C ALA A 157 9.09 -3.86 2.72
N ARG A 158 9.89 -2.96 2.12
CA ARG A 158 11.01 -2.29 2.81
C ARG A 158 10.53 -1.50 4.03
N ARG A 159 9.47 -0.70 3.85
CA ARG A 159 8.83 0.05 4.95
C ARG A 159 8.37 -0.88 6.08
N GLY A 160 7.68 -1.98 5.72
CA GLY A 160 7.17 -2.95 6.67
C GLY A 160 8.27 -3.55 7.54
N ALA A 161 9.38 -3.98 6.92
CA ALA A 161 10.54 -4.50 7.62
C ALA A 161 11.22 -3.45 8.50
N ALA A 162 11.46 -2.24 7.98
CA ALA A 162 12.14 -1.16 8.72
C ALA A 162 11.36 -0.73 9.98
N VAL A 163 10.01 -0.71 9.92
CA VAL A 163 9.17 -0.39 11.08
C VAL A 163 9.39 -1.36 12.24
N VAL A 164 9.69 -2.65 11.98
CA VAL A 164 9.97 -3.62 13.04
C VAL A 164 11.26 -3.26 13.78
N PHE A 165 12.35 -3.00 13.06
CA PHE A 165 13.60 -2.57 13.67
C PHE A 165 13.49 -1.23 14.37
N MET A 166 12.71 -0.29 13.83
CA MET A 166 12.43 0.99 14.49
C MET A 166 11.76 0.80 15.85
N ARG A 167 10.81 -0.14 15.95
CA ARG A 167 10.13 -0.49 17.22
C ARG A 167 11.11 -1.06 18.24
N GLU A 168 11.94 -2.02 17.81
CA GLU A 168 12.91 -2.68 18.67
C GLU A 168 13.99 -1.71 19.17
N ALA A 169 14.52 -0.89 18.27
CA ALA A 169 15.52 0.12 18.59
C ALA A 169 14.95 1.20 19.53
N ALA A 170 13.72 1.69 19.27
CA ALA A 170 13.06 2.65 20.15
C ALA A 170 12.86 2.08 21.55
N LEU A 171 12.48 0.81 21.68
CA LEU A 171 12.32 0.16 22.98
C LEU A 171 13.67 0.01 23.69
N ALA A 172 14.72 -0.42 22.99
CA ALA A 172 16.06 -0.54 23.55
C ALA A 172 16.65 0.80 24.03
N LEU A 173 16.38 1.90 23.31
CA LEU A 173 16.81 3.25 23.72
C LEU A 173 16.06 3.76 24.95
N MET A 174 14.82 3.32 25.18
CA MET A 174 14.06 3.66 26.39
C MET A 174 14.48 2.87 27.62
N GLU A 175 15.08 1.70 27.42
CA GLU A 175 15.55 0.81 28.49
C GLU A 175 16.97 1.19 28.93
N GLU A 176 17.40 0.64 30.07
CA GLU A 176 18.80 0.75 30.51
C GLU A 176 19.73 0.11 29.46
N PRO A 177 20.93 0.68 29.20
CA PRO A 177 21.59 1.79 29.93
C PRO A 177 21.27 3.19 29.36
N TYR A 178 20.42 3.29 28.33
CA TYR A 178 20.22 4.55 27.61
C TYR A 178 19.23 5.46 28.33
N GLY A 179 18.07 4.94 28.72
CA GLY A 179 17.03 5.69 29.43
C GLY A 179 16.51 6.91 28.65
N TRP A 180 16.55 6.88 27.31
CA TRP A 180 16.06 8.00 26.49
C TRP A 180 14.54 8.08 26.56
N ASP A 181 14.01 9.30 26.60
CA ASP A 181 12.59 9.52 26.43
C ASP A 181 12.18 9.51 24.95
N ALA A 182 10.87 9.51 24.70
CA ALA A 182 10.34 9.51 23.33
C ALA A 182 10.68 10.78 22.54
N GLU A 183 11.02 11.87 23.22
CA GLU A 183 11.31 13.16 22.60
C GLU A 183 12.72 13.16 22.02
N LYS A 184 13.70 12.75 22.82
CA LYS A 184 15.09 12.58 22.39
C LYS A 184 15.21 11.57 21.24
N ILE A 185 14.50 10.44 21.34
CA ILE A 185 14.48 9.43 20.26
C ILE A 185 13.89 10.02 18.97
N ALA A 186 12.81 10.80 19.09
CA ALA A 186 12.14 11.40 17.93
C ALA A 186 13.00 12.46 17.24
N GLU A 187 13.65 13.32 18.03
CA GLU A 187 14.61 14.30 17.54
C GLU A 187 15.76 13.62 16.80
N HIS A 188 16.37 12.62 17.42
CA HIS A 188 17.49 11.88 16.84
C HIS A 188 17.12 11.17 15.53
N ALA A 189 15.97 10.51 15.47
CA ALA A 189 15.53 9.81 14.26
C ALA A 189 14.92 10.75 13.19
N GLY A 190 14.70 12.03 13.50
CA GLY A 190 14.04 12.99 12.63
C GLY A 190 12.58 12.59 12.33
N VAL A 191 11.82 12.22 13.36
CA VAL A 191 10.41 11.81 13.26
C VAL A 191 9.55 12.47 14.33
N GLY A 192 8.22 12.38 14.21
CA GLY A 192 7.31 12.92 15.22
C GLY A 192 7.25 12.06 16.49
N LYS A 193 7.24 12.71 17.67
CA LYS A 193 7.11 12.06 19.00
C LYS A 193 5.96 11.06 19.10
N LYS A 194 4.81 11.37 18.48
CA LYS A 194 3.64 10.47 18.44
C LYS A 194 3.95 9.11 17.80
N LEU A 195 4.81 9.09 16.78
CA LEU A 195 5.22 7.86 16.12
C LEU A 195 6.01 6.97 17.08
N ILE A 196 6.97 7.54 17.81
CA ILE A 196 7.78 6.79 18.78
C ILE A 196 6.91 6.15 19.86
N TYR A 197 5.94 6.89 20.43
CA TYR A 197 4.99 6.30 21.39
C TYR A 197 4.16 5.14 20.81
N GLN A 198 3.72 5.24 19.56
CA GLN A 198 2.99 4.16 18.91
C GLN A 198 3.88 2.92 18.71
N GLN A 199 5.13 3.12 18.30
CA GLN A 199 6.07 2.03 18.08
C GLN A 199 6.44 1.33 19.39
N THR A 200 6.75 2.08 20.44
CA THR A 200 7.14 1.51 21.75
C THR A 200 5.98 0.79 22.42
N ARG A 201 4.75 1.34 22.35
CA ARG A 201 3.53 0.65 22.82
C ARG A 201 3.35 -0.68 22.10
N THR A 202 3.52 -0.70 20.78
CA THR A 202 3.37 -1.92 19.97
C THR A 202 4.46 -2.95 20.31
N ALA A 203 5.70 -2.50 20.51
CA ALA A 203 6.81 -3.36 20.89
C ALA A 203 6.56 -4.06 22.25
N ARG A 204 6.10 -3.30 23.27
CA ARG A 204 5.77 -3.85 24.60
C ARG A 204 4.69 -4.93 24.52
N LEU A 205 3.59 -4.64 23.82
CA LEU A 205 2.50 -5.60 23.61
C LEU A 205 2.94 -6.87 22.86
N THR A 206 4.00 -6.78 22.06
CA THR A 206 4.53 -7.93 21.32
C THR A 206 5.44 -8.78 22.22
N ARG A 207 6.18 -8.19 23.16
CA ARG A 207 6.99 -8.92 24.16
C ARG A 207 6.15 -9.65 25.21
N GLU A 208 4.96 -9.17 25.51
CA GLU A 208 4.04 -9.75 26.51
C GLU A 208 3.24 -10.96 26.00
N ARG A 209 3.34 -11.28 24.70
CA ARG A 209 2.67 -12.41 24.05
C ARG A 209 3.63 -13.56 23.81
#